data_AF-A0A6B2T4I0-F1
#
_entry.id   AF-A0A6B2T4I0-F1
#
_cell.length_a   1.000
_cell.length_b   1.000
_cell.length_c   1.000
_cell.angle_alpha   90.00
_cell.angle_beta   90.00
_cell.angle_gamma   90.00
#
_symmetry.space_group_name_H-M   'P 1'
#
loop_
_entity.id
_entity.type
_entity.pdbx_description
1 polymer ?
#
loop_
_entity_poly.entity_id
_entity_poly.type
_entity_poly.pdbx_seq_one_letter_code
_entity_poly.pdbx_strand_id
1 'polypeptide(L)'
;MRVRRSLPAIIGALAVGLGMTMASSASAEPAAVQNPCGFYETHSDAYYNHCTSDGSRIVIEIDDWGPNSERCVGPGVTWIGSASGVDGAWYTGRTC
;
A
#
# COMPACT_ATOMS: atom_id res chain seq x y z
N MET A 1 34.67 -51.49 -30.44
CA MET A 1 34.20 -50.55 -29.40
C MET A 1 34.11 -51.28 -28.07
N ARG A 2 34.89 -50.88 -27.05
CA ARG A 2 34.61 -51.04 -25.61
C ARG A 2 35.71 -50.29 -24.83
N VAL A 3 35.25 -49.30 -24.08
CA VAL A 3 36.02 -48.19 -23.52
C VAL A 3 36.78 -48.65 -22.28
N ARG A 4 38.08 -48.35 -22.20
CA ARG A 4 38.85 -48.31 -20.94
C ARG A 4 39.31 -46.88 -20.72
N ARG A 5 38.88 -46.24 -19.63
CA ARG A 5 39.63 -45.18 -18.97
C ARG A 5 38.99 -44.79 -17.64
N SER A 6 39.58 -45.32 -16.58
CA SER A 6 39.47 -44.86 -15.20
C SER A 6 40.63 -43.91 -14.92
N LEU A 7 40.36 -42.68 -14.46
CA LEU A 7 41.28 -41.70 -13.83
C LEU A 7 40.55 -40.35 -13.72
N PRO A 8 40.92 -39.42 -12.81
CA PRO A 8 41.19 -39.53 -11.37
C PRO A 8 40.35 -38.52 -10.55
N ALA A 9 40.33 -38.70 -9.23
CA ALA A 9 39.78 -37.73 -8.28
C ALA A 9 40.53 -36.40 -8.36
N ILE A 10 39.80 -35.29 -8.54
CA ILE A 10 40.33 -33.92 -8.47
C ILE A 10 39.83 -33.32 -7.16
N ILE A 11 40.71 -33.27 -6.16
CA ILE A 11 40.53 -32.50 -4.93
C ILE A 11 40.97 -31.07 -5.24
N GLY A 12 40.00 -30.18 -5.46
CA GLY A 12 40.23 -28.75 -5.64
C GLY A 12 39.90 -27.99 -4.35
N ALA A 13 40.88 -27.29 -3.80
CA ALA A 13 40.79 -26.54 -2.56
C ALA A 13 39.78 -25.37 -2.65
N LEU A 14 38.81 -25.34 -1.74
CA LEU A 14 37.92 -24.18 -1.53
C LEU A 14 38.63 -23.16 -0.64
N ALA A 15 39.21 -22.13 -1.25
CA ALA A 15 39.62 -20.93 -0.52
C ALA A 15 38.36 -20.11 -0.19
N VAL A 16 37.90 -20.20 1.06
CA VAL A 16 36.80 -19.38 1.57
C VAL A 16 37.35 -17.97 1.83
N GLY A 17 37.12 -17.06 0.90
CA GLY A 17 37.31 -15.63 1.12
C GLY A 17 36.20 -15.12 2.04
N LEU A 18 36.53 -14.88 3.31
CA LEU A 18 35.61 -14.28 4.28
C LEU A 18 35.51 -12.77 4.00
N GLY A 19 34.78 -12.41 2.93
CA GLY A 19 34.37 -11.04 2.69
C GLY A 19 33.38 -10.65 3.77
N MET A 20 33.82 -9.85 4.74
CA MET A 20 32.94 -9.19 5.70
C MET A 20 32.04 -8.22 4.94
N THR A 21 30.87 -8.69 4.52
CA THR A 21 29.77 -7.82 4.11
C THR A 21 29.34 -7.05 5.34
N MET A 22 29.71 -5.76 5.37
CA MET A 22 29.14 -4.79 6.30
C MET A 22 27.62 -4.82 6.10
N ALA A 23 26.91 -5.52 6.98
CA ALA A 23 25.48 -5.45 7.05
C ALA A 23 25.14 -4.05 7.55
N SER A 24 24.88 -3.13 6.63
CA SER A 24 24.22 -1.88 6.94
C SER A 24 22.87 -2.26 7.57
N SER A 25 22.77 -2.12 8.88
CA SER A 25 21.50 -2.16 9.59
C SER A 25 20.68 -0.98 9.11
N ALA A 26 19.92 -1.19 8.03
CA ALA A 26 18.83 -0.30 7.65
C ALA A 26 17.86 -0.31 8.83
N SER A 27 17.90 0.75 9.62
CA SER A 27 16.87 1.04 10.60
C SER A 27 15.56 1.19 9.84
N ALA A 28 14.69 0.17 9.91
CA ALA A 28 13.31 0.31 9.50
C ALA A 28 12.67 1.33 10.45
N GLU A 29 12.56 2.58 10.00
CA GLU A 29 11.69 3.54 10.68
C GLU A 29 10.27 2.96 10.72
N PRO A 30 9.52 3.16 11.82
CA PRO A 30 8.13 2.79 11.86
C PRO A 30 7.43 3.40 10.66
N ALA A 31 6.85 2.56 9.79
CA ALA A 31 6.04 3.05 8.69
C ALA A 31 4.92 3.92 9.29
N ALA A 32 4.82 5.17 8.84
CA ALA A 32 3.70 6.02 9.21
C ALA A 32 2.40 5.26 8.89
N VAL A 33 1.48 5.20 9.86
CA VAL A 33 0.18 4.57 9.63
C VAL A 33 -0.56 5.42 8.60
N GLN A 34 -0.61 4.92 7.37
CA GLN A 34 -1.35 5.57 6.29
C GLN A 34 -2.84 5.36 6.52
N ASN A 35 -3.64 6.40 6.30
CA ASN A 35 -5.09 6.28 6.30
C ASN A 35 -5.52 5.26 5.23
N PRO A 36 -6.53 4.42 5.50
CA PRO A 36 -7.04 3.46 4.52
C PRO A 36 -7.59 4.20 3.31
N CYS A 37 -7.61 3.55 2.15
CA CYS A 37 -8.23 4.09 0.94
C CYS A 37 -9.75 3.93 1.00
N GLY A 38 -10.48 4.90 0.46
CA GLY A 38 -11.94 4.94 0.51
C GLY A 38 -12.46 5.52 1.83
N PHE A 39 -13.68 5.14 2.20
CA PHE A 39 -14.34 5.58 3.42
C PHE A 39 -13.69 4.97 4.66
N TYR A 40 -13.50 5.81 5.69
CA TYR A 40 -13.14 5.36 7.03
C TYR A 40 -13.59 6.37 8.07
N GLU A 41 -13.68 5.89 9.31
CA GLU A 41 -14.11 6.69 10.44
C GLU A 41 -13.06 6.68 11.54
N THR A 42 -13.02 7.76 12.29
CA THR A 42 -12.43 7.82 13.61
C THR A 42 -13.54 7.74 14.66
N HIS A 43 -13.19 7.96 15.93
CA HIS A 43 -14.21 8.01 16.98
C HIS A 43 -15.25 9.14 16.78
N SER A 44 -14.89 10.22 16.08
CA SER A 44 -15.74 11.42 15.96
C SER A 44 -16.08 11.80 14.52
N ASP A 45 -15.25 11.41 13.56
CA ASP A 45 -15.28 11.98 12.22
C ASP A 45 -15.22 10.90 11.14
N ALA A 46 -15.90 11.18 10.03
CA ALA A 46 -15.92 10.39 8.83
C ALA A 46 -15.07 11.06 7.74
N TYR A 47 -14.31 10.23 7.03
CA TYR A 47 -13.38 10.66 5.99
C TYR A 47 -13.52 9.79 4.74
N TYR A 48 -13.12 10.37 3.62
CA TYR A 48 -12.87 9.63 2.38
C TYR A 48 -11.45 9.92 1.89
N ASN A 49 -10.64 8.88 1.74
CA ASN A 49 -9.28 8.98 1.21
C ASN A 49 -9.23 8.52 -0.25
N HIS A 50 -9.07 9.47 -1.19
CA HIS A 50 -8.88 9.17 -2.61
C HIS A 50 -7.42 8.83 -2.88
N CYS A 51 -7.10 7.55 -2.79
CA CYS A 51 -5.76 7.04 -3.08
C CYS A 51 -5.49 6.99 -4.59
N THR A 52 -5.07 8.12 -5.15
CA THR A 52 -4.54 8.18 -6.52
C THR A 52 -3.23 8.94 -6.58
N SER A 53 -2.43 8.68 -7.61
CA SER A 53 -1.22 9.42 -7.96
C SER A 53 -1.35 10.25 -9.23
N ASP A 54 -2.46 10.10 -9.98
CA ASP A 54 -2.70 10.78 -11.26
C ASP A 54 -3.31 12.19 -11.12
N GLY A 55 -3.61 12.62 -9.89
CA GLY A 55 -4.23 13.92 -9.63
C GLY A 55 -5.74 13.97 -9.88
N SER A 56 -6.38 12.85 -10.25
CA SER A 56 -7.81 12.81 -10.56
C SER A 56 -8.67 13.22 -9.37
N ARG A 57 -9.82 13.85 -9.66
CA ARG A 57 -10.87 14.11 -8.68
C ARG A 57 -12.09 13.29 -9.07
N ILE A 58 -12.80 12.82 -8.06
CA ILE A 58 -13.92 11.90 -8.22
C ILE A 58 -15.14 12.40 -7.47
N VAL A 59 -16.31 12.03 -7.97
CA VAL A 59 -17.57 12.24 -7.26
C VAL A 59 -17.82 11.04 -6.37
N ILE A 60 -17.92 11.28 -5.07
CA ILE A 60 -18.39 10.31 -4.09
C ILE A 60 -19.85 10.58 -3.74
N GLU A 61 -20.58 9.51 -3.45
CA GLU A 61 -21.85 9.58 -2.74
C GLU A 61 -21.57 9.36 -1.25
N ILE A 62 -22.13 10.23 -0.42
CA ILE A 62 -22.07 10.17 1.04
C ILE A 62 -23.45 9.70 1.50
N ASP A 63 -23.46 8.57 2.20
CA ASP A 63 -24.63 7.98 2.83
C ASP A 63 -24.77 8.62 4.20
N ASP A 64 -25.71 9.55 4.29
CA ASP A 64 -26.05 10.26 5.51
C ASP A 64 -27.33 9.63 6.09
N TRP A 65 -27.62 9.82 7.38
CA TRP A 65 -28.91 9.41 7.99
C TRP A 65 -30.16 10.11 7.41
N GLY A 66 -30.01 10.84 6.30
CA GLY A 66 -31.02 11.56 5.54
C GLY A 66 -30.87 11.29 4.04
N PRO A 67 -31.14 12.29 3.17
CA PRO A 67 -30.87 12.16 1.76
C PRO A 67 -29.35 12.11 1.48
N ASN A 68 -28.92 11.12 0.70
CA ASN A 68 -27.53 11.01 0.28
C ASN A 68 -27.09 12.27 -0.47
N SER A 69 -25.82 12.63 -0.27
CA SER A 69 -25.23 13.81 -0.88
C SER A 69 -24.04 13.44 -1.76
N GLU A 70 -23.89 14.14 -2.89
CA GLU A 70 -22.75 13.93 -3.79
C GLU A 70 -21.71 15.02 -3.60
N ARG A 71 -20.43 14.64 -3.56
CA ARG A 71 -19.32 15.57 -3.39
C ARG A 71 -18.14 15.23 -4.28
N CYS A 72 -17.55 16.27 -4.87
CA CYS A 72 -16.28 16.15 -5.60
C CYS A 72 -15.11 16.18 -4.61
N VAL A 73 -14.27 15.14 -4.61
CA VAL A 73 -13.08 15.01 -3.75
C VAL A 73 -11.84 14.79 -4.60
N GLY A 74 -10.74 15.44 -4.20
CA GLY A 74 -9.43 15.29 -4.84
C GLY A 74 -8.58 14.21 -4.17
N PRO A 75 -7.35 13.99 -4.66
CA PRO A 75 -6.43 13.02 -4.08
C PRO A 75 -6.15 13.28 -2.59
N GLY A 76 -6.03 12.20 -1.82
CA GLY A 76 -5.78 12.24 -0.38
C GLY A 76 -7.05 12.28 0.45
N VAL A 77 -6.89 12.68 1.71
CA VAL A 77 -7.95 12.62 2.73
C VAL A 77 -8.86 13.83 2.66
N THR A 78 -10.16 13.57 2.57
CA THR A 78 -11.22 14.58 2.69
C THR A 78 -12.11 14.26 3.88
N TRP A 79 -12.29 15.23 4.78
CA TRP A 79 -13.33 15.15 5.83
C TRP A 79 -14.70 15.31 5.18
N ILE A 80 -15.61 14.38 5.46
CA ILE A 80 -16.94 14.33 4.84
C ILE A 80 -18.08 14.54 5.84
N GLY A 81 -17.82 14.41 7.14
CA GLY A 81 -18.82 14.66 8.17
C GLY A 81 -18.42 14.12 9.53
N SER A 82 -19.32 14.22 10.51
CA SER A 82 -19.17 13.52 11.80
C SER A 82 -19.56 12.05 11.65
N ALA A 83 -18.88 11.15 12.38
CA ALA A 83 -19.16 9.70 12.36
C ALA A 83 -20.58 9.35 12.82
N SER A 84 -21.24 10.25 13.58
CA SER A 84 -22.64 10.07 13.97
C SER A 84 -23.66 10.46 12.88
N GLY A 85 -23.20 11.05 11.78
CA GLY A 85 -24.03 11.58 10.70
C GLY A 85 -23.86 10.87 9.36
N VAL A 86 -22.75 10.15 9.18
CA VAL A 86 -22.36 9.47 7.95
C VAL A 86 -22.30 7.97 8.21
N ASP A 87 -23.05 7.18 7.47
CA ASP A 87 -23.02 5.71 7.53
C ASP A 87 -22.08 5.09 6.48
N GLY A 88 -21.67 5.85 5.48
CA GLY A 88 -20.73 5.40 4.46
C GLY A 88 -20.42 6.44 3.39
N ALA A 89 -19.43 6.15 2.56
CA ALA A 89 -19.20 6.88 1.32
C ALA A 89 -18.50 6.01 0.27
N TRP A 90 -18.86 6.19 -1.02
CA TRP A 90 -18.27 5.43 -2.12
C TRP A 90 -18.14 6.24 -3.40
N TYR A 91 -17.17 5.84 -4.23
CA TYR A 91 -16.99 6.39 -5.56
C TYR A 91 -18.18 6.05 -6.47
N THR A 92 -18.73 7.07 -7.15
CA THR A 92 -19.89 6.92 -8.05
C THR A 92 -19.54 6.50 -9.48
N GLY A 93 -18.25 6.30 -9.80
CA GLY A 93 -17.81 6.03 -11.17
C GLY A 93 -17.65 7.26 -12.06
N ARG A 94 -17.76 8.48 -11.51
CA ARG A 94 -17.66 9.76 -12.25
C ARG A 94 -16.55 10.67 -11.75
N THR A 95 -15.85 11.33 -12.67
CA THR A 95 -14.85 12.35 -12.36
C THR A 95 -15.46 13.75 -12.24
N CYS A 96 -14.66 14.65 -11.65
CA CYS A 96 -14.83 16.10 -11.52
C CYS A 96 -13.43 16.73 -11.35
#